data_AF-A0A3D2PRK6-F1
#
_entry.id   AF-A0A3D2PRK6-F1
#
_cell.length_a   1.000
_cell.length_b   1.000
_cell.length_c   1.000
_cell.angle_alpha   90.00
_cell.angle_beta   90.00
_cell.angle_gamma   90.00
#
_symmetry.space_group_name_H-M   'P 1'
#
loop_
_entity.id
_entity.type
_entity.pdbx_description
1 polymer ?
#
loop_
_entity_poly.entity_id
_entity_poly.type
_entity_poly.pdbx_seq_one_letter_code
_entity_poly.pdbx_strand_id
1 'polypeptide(L)'
;EYKMEINDYLDIMMIWFRDILLYKATTDVNGLIFKDEVYDIKKQASKSSYSGIEAILEGLEKAKVRLTANVNFDLVMELLLLTIKEN
;
A
#
# COMPACT_ATOMS: atom_id res chain seq x y z
N GLU A 1 0.27 -7.80 -25.51
CA GLU A 1 -0.69 -7.43 -24.45
C GLU A 1 0.07 -7.50 -23.14
N TYR A 2 0.32 -6.37 -22.47
CA TYR A 2 1.05 -6.37 -21.19
C TYR A 2 0.11 -6.92 -20.12
N LYS A 3 0.32 -8.17 -19.70
CA LYS A 3 -0.43 -8.78 -18.60
C LYS A 3 0.23 -8.33 -17.31
N MET A 4 -0.38 -7.40 -16.58
CA MET A 4 0.12 -6.98 -15.27
C MET A 4 0.20 -8.20 -14.36
N GLU A 5 1.38 -8.40 -13.76
CA GLU A 5 1.60 -9.44 -12.76
C GLU A 5 1.12 -8.97 -11.40
N ILE A 6 0.81 -9.90 -10.48
CA ILE A 6 0.36 -9.52 -9.13
C ILE A 6 1.34 -8.58 -8.42
N ASN A 7 2.64 -8.77 -8.65
CA ASN A 7 3.67 -7.93 -8.05
C ASN A 7 3.55 -6.47 -8.49
N ASP A 8 3.16 -6.21 -9.76
CA ASP A 8 2.94 -4.84 -10.26
C ASP A 8 1.80 -4.15 -9.48
N TYR A 9 0.73 -4.88 -9.18
CA TYR A 9 -0.37 -4.34 -8.35
C TYR A 9 0.08 -4.07 -6.92
N LEU A 10 0.89 -4.96 -6.32
CA LEU A 10 1.44 -4.75 -4.99
C LEU A 10 2.41 -3.56 -4.95
N ASP A 11 3.17 -3.33 -6.03
CA ASP A 11 4.02 -2.15 -6.19
C ASP A 11 3.20 -0.85 -6.25
N ILE A 12 2.11 -0.84 -7.04
CA ILE A 12 1.18 0.30 -7.11
C ILE A 12 0.60 0.59 -5.71
N MET A 13 0.16 -0.44 -4.99
CA MET A 13 -0.34 -0.30 -3.62
C MET A 13 0.73 0.24 -2.67
N MET A 14 1.99 -0.24 -2.77
CA MET A 14 3.08 0.29 -1.95
C MET A 14 3.31 1.78 -2.18
N ILE A 15 3.30 2.22 -3.45
CA ILE A 15 3.44 3.64 -3.78
C ILE A 15 2.29 4.45 -3.19
N TRP A 16 1.05 3.94 -3.27
CA TRP A 16 -0.12 4.60 -2.70
C TRP A 16 0.03 4.84 -1.19
N PHE A 17 0.36 3.80 -0.43
CA PHE A 17 0.57 3.93 1.02
C PHE A 17 1.80 4.76 1.37
N ARG A 18 2.83 4.75 0.53
CA ARG A 18 3.98 5.65 0.65
C ARG A 18 3.57 7.13 0.50
N ASP A 19 2.72 7.45 -0.47
CA ASP A 19 2.25 8.82 -0.67
C ASP A 19 1.38 9.29 0.50
N ILE A 20 0.53 8.42 1.04
CA ILE A 20 -0.21 8.69 2.28
C ILE A 20 0.74 8.99 3.43
N LEU A 21 1.76 8.15 3.63
CA LEU A 21 2.76 8.33 4.69
C LEU A 21 3.55 9.64 4.52
N LEU A 22 4.04 9.89 3.30
CA LEU A 22 4.81 11.09 2.95
C LEU A 22 3.99 12.36 3.18
N TYR A 23 2.74 12.38 2.70
CA TYR A 23 1.85 13.51 2.93
C TYR A 23 1.57 13.70 4.42
N LYS A 24 1.32 12.62 5.17
CA LYS A 24 1.07 12.70 6.62
C LYS A 24 2.24 13.31 7.38
N ALA A 25 3.47 12.99 6.97
CA ALA A 25 4.69 13.49 7.60
C ALA A 25 5.07 14.92 7.20
N THR A 26 4.83 15.31 5.95
CA THR A 26 5.36 16.56 5.38
C THR A 26 4.30 17.63 5.11
N THR A 27 3.04 17.23 4.94
CA THR A 27 1.93 18.06 4.42
C THR A 27 2.17 18.66 3.03
N ASP A 28 3.23 18.22 2.34
CA ASP A 28 3.59 18.68 1.00
C ASP A 28 3.07 17.71 -0.06
N VAL A 29 2.46 18.28 -1.10
CA VAL A 29 1.87 17.55 -2.23
C VAL A 29 2.86 17.39 -3.39
N ASN A 30 3.95 18.15 -3.41
CA ASN A 30 4.89 18.16 -4.52
C ASN A 30 5.64 16.82 -4.67
N GLY A 31 5.87 16.12 -3.56
CA GLY A 31 6.56 14.83 -3.51
C GLY A 31 5.68 13.61 -3.80
N LEU A 32 4.36 13.79 -3.96
CA LEU A 32 3.44 12.69 -4.24
C LEU A 32 3.60 12.20 -5.68
N ILE A 33 3.45 10.90 -5.89
CA ILE A 33 3.31 10.29 -7.22
C ILE A 33 1.86 10.44 -7.70
N PHE A 34 0.89 10.09 -6.85
CA PHE A 34 -0.55 10.16 -7.12
C PHE A 34 -1.10 11.56 -6.82
N LYS A 35 -0.61 12.56 -7.58
CA LYS A 35 -0.95 13.97 -7.36
C LYS A 35 -2.42 14.29 -7.66
N ASP A 36 -3.01 13.60 -8.62
CA ASP A 36 -4.39 13.82 -9.04
C ASP A 36 -5.38 13.32 -7.96
N GLU A 37 -4.94 12.37 -7.13
CA GLU A 37 -5.69 11.73 -6.05
C GLU A 37 -5.41 12.36 -4.67
N VAL A 38 -4.80 13.54 -4.64
CA VAL A 38 -4.36 14.20 -3.40
C VAL A 38 -5.48 14.37 -2.36
N TYR A 39 -6.73 14.51 -2.80
CA TYR A 39 -7.87 14.61 -1.88
C TYR A 39 -8.08 13.33 -1.08
N ASP A 40 -7.99 12.17 -1.72
CA ASP A 40 -8.15 10.87 -1.06
C ASP A 40 -6.94 10.54 -0.18
N ILE A 41 -5.73 10.88 -0.64
CA ILE A 41 -4.50 10.78 0.16
C ILE A 41 -4.63 11.59 1.45
N LYS A 42 -5.07 12.84 1.36
CA LYS A 42 -5.33 13.72 2.52
C LYS A 42 -6.32 13.09 3.50
N LYS A 43 -7.44 12.58 2.96
CA LYS A 43 -8.50 11.94 3.75
C LYS A 43 -7.98 10.70 4.46
N GLN A 44 -7.19 9.85 3.80
CA GLN A 44 -6.64 8.65 4.41
C GLN A 44 -5.56 8.96 5.45
N ALA A 45 -4.65 9.90 5.14
CA ALA A 45 -3.63 10.38 6.08
C ALA A 45 -4.23 10.96 7.37
N SER A 46 -5.44 11.53 7.31
CA SER A 46 -6.14 12.03 8.49
C SER A 46 -6.72 10.93 9.40
N LYS A 47 -6.99 9.73 8.86
CA LYS A 47 -7.65 8.63 9.58
C LYS A 47 -6.67 7.57 10.06
N SER A 48 -5.69 7.21 9.23
CA SER A 48 -4.74 6.15 9.55
C SER A 48 -3.61 6.66 10.44
N SER A 49 -3.18 5.84 11.40
CA SER A 49 -2.01 6.12 12.23
C SER A 49 -0.71 5.86 11.45
N TYR A 50 0.41 6.42 11.93
CA TYR A 50 1.73 6.10 11.33
C TYR A 50 2.03 4.60 11.38
N SER A 51 1.80 3.98 12.55
CA SER A 51 2.02 2.55 12.75
C SER A 51 1.08 1.68 11.90
N GLY A 52 -0.15 2.14 11.64
CA GLY A 52 -1.08 1.42 10.79
C GLY A 52 -0.66 1.42 9.32
N ILE A 53 -0.19 2.57 8.81
CA ILE A 53 0.35 2.67 7.46
C ILE A 53 1.63 1.82 7.32
N GLU A 54 2.51 1.84 8.32
CA GLU A 54 3.71 1.00 8.37
C GLU A 54 3.38 -0.49 8.39
N ALA A 55 2.39 -0.92 9.19
CA ALA A 55 1.93 -2.31 9.22
C ALA A 55 1.41 -2.78 7.86
N ILE A 56 0.70 -1.91 7.13
CA ILE A 56 0.25 -2.19 5.76
C ILE A 56 1.44 -2.34 4.81
N LEU A 57 2.41 -1.44 4.86
CA LEU A 57 3.62 -1.49 4.02
C LEU A 57 4.42 -2.77 4.26
N GLU A 58 4.59 -3.17 5.53
CA GLU A 58 5.19 -4.47 5.87
C GLU A 58 4.36 -5.65 5.37
N GLY A 59 3.03 -5.57 5.45
CA GLY A 59 2.11 -6.58 4.94
C GLY A 59 2.28 -6.79 3.44
N LEU A 60 2.40 -5.71 2.67
CA LEU A 60 2.66 -5.75 1.23
C LEU A 60 3.99 -6.41 0.90
N GLU A 61 5.07 -6.08 1.62
CA GLU A 61 6.38 -6.70 1.42
C GLU A 61 6.36 -8.20 1.75
N LYS A 62 5.74 -8.57 2.88
CA LYS A 62 5.53 -9.98 3.25
C LYS A 62 4.72 -10.74 2.19
N ALA A 63 3.71 -10.10 1.58
CA ALA A 63 2.92 -10.70 0.51
C ALA A 63 3.77 -11.00 -0.73
N LYS A 64 4.58 -10.02 -1.18
CA LYS A 64 5.51 -10.21 -2.32
C LYS A 64 6.49 -11.36 -2.10
N VAL A 65 7.12 -11.41 -0.92
CA VAL A 65 8.06 -12.50 -0.57
C VAL A 65 7.37 -13.86 -0.61
N ARG A 66 6.16 -13.97 -0.05
CA ARG A 66 5.38 -15.21 -0.03
C ARG A 66 4.95 -15.66 -1.43
N LEU A 67 4.49 -14.74 -2.27
CA LEU A 67 4.10 -15.05 -3.65
C LEU A 67 5.31 -15.50 -4.48
N THR A 68 6.46 -14.84 -4.31
CA THR A 68 7.71 -15.24 -4.96
C THR A 68 8.18 -16.62 -4.51
N ALA A 69 7.90 -16.98 -3.25
CA ALA A 69 8.14 -18.32 -2.71
C ALA A 69 7.06 -19.36 -3.11
N ASN A 70 6.16 -19.03 -4.03
CA ASN A 70 5.07 -19.89 -4.52
C ASN A 70 4.07 -20.34 -3.44
N VAL A 71 3.89 -19.53 -2.38
CA VAL A 71 2.80 -19.73 -1.42
C VAL A 71 1.45 -19.51 -2.11
N ASN A 72 0.40 -20.22 -1.66
CA ASN A 72 -0.94 -20.11 -2.21
C ASN A 72 -1.41 -18.64 -2.27
N PHE A 73 -1.81 -18.21 -3.47
CA PHE A 73 -2.20 -16.84 -3.77
C PHE A 73 -3.35 -16.34 -2.90
N ASP A 74 -4.46 -17.09 -2.85
CA ASP A 74 -5.67 -16.67 -2.16
C ASP A 74 -5.40 -16.43 -0.67
N LEU A 75 -4.65 -17.33 -0.03
CA LEU A 75 -4.25 -17.19 1.37
C LEU A 75 -3.39 -15.95 1.60
N VAL A 76 -2.41 -15.69 0.74
CA VAL A 76 -1.53 -14.51 0.88
C VAL A 76 -2.34 -13.23 0.74
N MET A 77 -3.24 -13.17 -0.24
CA MET A 77 -4.08 -12.00 -0.47
C MET A 77 -5.08 -11.80 0.66
N GLU A 78 -5.68 -12.87 1.20
CA GLU A 78 -6.58 -12.79 2.35
C GLU A 78 -5.87 -12.18 3.57
N LEU A 79 -4.67 -12.66 3.91
CA LEU A 79 -3.88 -12.12 5.03
C LEU A 79 -3.50 -10.66 4.82
N LEU A 80 -3.13 -10.27 3.60
CA LEU A 80 -2.81 -8.89 3.26
C LEU A 80 -4.05 -7.99 3.42
N LEU A 81 -5.18 -8.40 2.86
CA LEU A 81 -6.42 -7.62 2.90
C LEU A 81 -6.97 -7.48 4.31
N LEU A 82 -6.81 -8.51 5.16
CA LEU A 82 -7.12 -8.41 6.59
C LEU A 82 -6.24 -7.36 7.27
N THR A 83 -4.93 -7.37 7.01
CA THR A 83 -3.98 -6.38 7.55
C THR A 83 -4.38 -4.95 7.14
N ILE A 84 -4.78 -4.76 5.88
CA ILE A 84 -5.25 -3.45 5.37
C ILE A 84 -6.58 -3.04 6.02
N LYS A 85 -7.51 -3.97 6.23
CA LYS A 85 -8.83 -3.67 6.81
C LYS A 85 -8.73 -3.22 8.27
N GLU A 86 -7.74 -3.72 9.01
CA GLU A 86 -7.55 -3.42 10.43
C GLU A 86 -6.88 -2.06 10.69
N ASN A 87 -6.36 -1.38 9.66
CA ASN A 87 -5.54 -0.17 9.76
C ASN A 87 -6.01 0.98 8.85
#